data_AF-X1AZD7-F1
#
_entry.id   AF-X1AZD7-F1
#
_cell.length_a   1.000
_cell.length_b   1.000
_cell.length_c   1.000
_cell.angle_alpha   90.00
_cell.angle_beta   90.00
_cell.angle_gamma   90.00
#
_symmetry.space_group_name_H-M   'P 1'
#
loop_
_entity.id
_entity.type
_entity.pdbx_description
1 polymer ?
#
loop_
_entity_poly.entity_id
_entity_poly.type
_entity_poly.pdbx_seq_one_letter_code
_entity_poly.pdbx_strand_id
1 'polypeptide(L)'
;MAGAGEPAIEVMVDTSKKKKGGYILIVEGAIPTAKDGIHGVIGEKDGKPMTMKSWVETLARDALAVIALGSCAAFGGIPAAYPNPTRCRSVGEVLQAKGINIPLVNIPGCPPHPDWFVGTVASILLSGLPKPEDLDEHGRPKAFYGQTIHENCPRRAYYDENKFAKKFGDPGCNYELGCRGPITHADCPLRLWNNKVNWCVGCGATCIG
;
A
#
# COMPACT_ATOMS: atom_id res chain seq x y z
N MET A 1 -10.37 13.95 10.38
CA MET A 1 -11.59 14.71 10.05
C MET A 1 -12.20 15.27 11.33
N ALA A 2 -12.97 16.37 11.27
CA ALA A 2 -13.58 16.99 12.46
C ALA A 2 -14.93 16.34 12.86
N GLY A 3 -15.77 15.98 11.89
CA GLY A 3 -17.04 15.27 12.13
C GLY A 3 -16.82 13.82 12.57
N ALA A 4 -17.85 13.22 13.18
CA ALA A 4 -17.84 11.83 13.66
C ALA A 4 -19.23 11.18 13.51
N GLY A 5 -19.28 9.85 13.60
CA GLY A 5 -20.53 9.08 13.58
C GLY A 5 -21.33 9.23 12.29
N GLU A 6 -22.66 9.20 12.41
CA GLU A 6 -23.60 9.30 11.29
C GLU A 6 -23.40 10.55 10.42
N PRO A 7 -23.23 11.79 10.96
CA PRO A 7 -22.95 12.96 10.13
C PRO A 7 -21.71 12.83 9.23
N ALA A 8 -20.67 12.13 9.71
CA ALA A 8 -19.47 11.86 8.91
C ALA A 8 -19.76 10.87 7.77
N ILE A 9 -20.55 9.82 8.05
CA ILE A 9 -20.95 8.81 7.08
C ILE A 9 -21.87 9.42 6.01
N GLU A 10 -22.81 10.28 6.40
CA GLU A 10 -23.71 10.97 5.46
C GLU A 10 -22.93 11.80 4.45
N VAL A 11 -21.95 12.60 4.90
CA VAL A 11 -21.11 13.40 4.00
C VAL A 11 -20.36 12.52 2.99
N MET A 12 -19.83 11.38 3.44
CA MET A 12 -19.14 10.43 2.57
C MET A 12 -20.09 9.84 1.51
N VAL A 13 -21.28 9.40 1.92
CA VAL A 13 -22.31 8.82 1.03
C VAL A 13 -22.87 9.86 0.06
N ASP A 14 -23.09 11.09 0.52
CA ASP A 14 -23.57 12.17 -0.31
C ASP A 14 -22.52 12.57 -1.35
N THR A 15 -21.26 12.63 -0.93
CA THR A 15 -20.15 12.94 -1.82
C THR A 15 -20.04 11.90 -2.92
N SER A 16 -20.12 10.60 -2.59
CA SER A 16 -20.00 9.55 -3.60
C SER A 16 -21.09 9.63 -4.68
N LYS A 17 -22.32 9.97 -4.29
CA LYS A 17 -23.45 10.17 -5.21
C LYS A 17 -23.33 11.46 -6.02
N LYS A 18 -23.06 12.59 -5.37
CA LYS A 18 -23.03 13.93 -5.99
C LYS A 18 -21.79 14.16 -6.85
N LYS A 19 -20.70 13.46 -6.57
CA LYS A 19 -19.40 13.58 -7.25
C LYS A 19 -18.98 12.26 -7.89
N LYS A 20 -19.93 11.48 -8.40
CA LYS A 20 -19.65 10.24 -9.12
C LYS A 20 -18.58 10.45 -10.21
N GLY A 21 -17.54 9.61 -10.20
CA GLY A 21 -16.38 9.70 -11.08
C GLY A 21 -15.42 10.85 -10.75
N GLY A 22 -15.66 11.62 -9.69
CA GLY A 22 -14.92 12.85 -9.34
C GLY A 22 -14.16 12.78 -8.01
N TYR A 23 -14.07 11.61 -7.38
CA TYR A 23 -13.30 11.39 -6.16
C TYR A 23 -12.40 10.17 -6.29
N ILE A 24 -11.31 10.16 -5.53
CA ILE A 24 -10.43 8.99 -5.38
C ILE A 24 -10.76 8.32 -4.05
N LEU A 25 -10.99 7.01 -4.08
CA LEU A 25 -11.15 6.22 -2.86
C LEU A 25 -9.78 5.71 -2.41
N ILE A 26 -9.33 6.14 -1.24
CA ILE A 26 -8.12 5.60 -0.62
C ILE A 26 -8.56 4.53 0.37
N VAL A 27 -7.97 3.34 0.26
CA VAL A 27 -8.23 2.22 1.18
C VAL A 27 -6.94 1.89 1.91
N GLU A 28 -6.97 1.95 3.23
CA GLU A 28 -5.89 1.54 4.12
C GLU A 28 -6.32 0.27 4.88
N GLY A 29 -5.46 -0.74 4.88
CA GLY A 29 -5.72 -2.03 5.53
C GLY A 29 -6.31 -3.10 4.59
N ALA A 30 -6.14 -4.36 5.00
CA ALA A 30 -6.72 -5.50 4.29
C ALA A 30 -8.21 -5.64 4.62
N ILE A 31 -8.99 -6.17 3.68
CA ILE A 31 -10.45 -6.25 3.81
C ILE A 31 -10.82 -7.62 4.38
N PRO A 32 -11.31 -7.72 5.62
CA PRO A 32 -11.80 -8.99 6.17
C PRO A 32 -13.06 -9.43 5.43
N THR A 33 -13.13 -10.70 5.03
CA THR A 33 -14.27 -11.23 4.27
C THR A 33 -15.00 -12.39 4.95
N ALA A 34 -14.44 -12.96 6.02
CA ALA A 34 -15.13 -13.98 6.83
C ALA A 34 -16.36 -13.39 7.53
N LYS A 35 -17.41 -14.22 7.68
CA LYS A 35 -18.68 -13.84 8.33
C LYS A 35 -19.20 -12.49 7.81
N ASP A 36 -19.23 -12.36 6.49
CA ASP A 36 -19.65 -11.15 5.76
C ASP A 36 -18.89 -9.86 6.12
N GLY A 37 -17.66 -9.98 6.62
CA GLY A 37 -16.77 -8.86 6.90
C GLY A 37 -16.98 -8.22 8.26
N ILE A 38 -17.71 -8.88 9.18
CA ILE A 38 -18.01 -8.35 10.53
C ILE A 38 -16.75 -8.03 11.36
N HIS A 39 -15.61 -8.61 11.00
CA HIS A 39 -14.32 -8.34 11.66
C HIS A 39 -13.73 -6.96 11.34
N GLY A 40 -14.33 -6.22 10.41
CA GLY A 40 -13.95 -4.83 10.09
C GLY A 40 -15.19 -3.98 9.89
N VAL A 41 -15.87 -3.61 10.98
CA VAL A 41 -16.99 -2.65 10.95
C VAL A 41 -16.43 -1.23 11.04
N ILE A 42 -16.81 -0.38 10.08
CA ILE A 42 -16.44 1.02 10.00
C ILE A 42 -17.73 1.84 10.03
N GLY A 43 -18.17 2.20 11.23
CA GLY A 43 -19.39 2.99 11.43
C GLY A 43 -20.68 2.22 11.17
N GLU A 44 -21.76 2.99 11.10
CA GLU A 44 -23.13 2.50 11.02
C GLU A 44 -23.91 3.33 10.01
N LYS A 45 -24.95 2.74 9.44
CA LYS A 45 -25.94 3.45 8.64
C LYS A 45 -27.33 2.90 8.94
N ASP A 46 -28.29 3.76 9.25
CA ASP A 46 -29.68 3.38 9.55
C ASP A 46 -29.80 2.30 10.65
N GLY A 47 -29.02 2.39 11.73
CA GLY A 47 -29.04 1.38 12.80
C GLY A 47 -28.24 0.11 12.51
N LYS A 48 -27.59 0.01 11.33
CA LYS A 48 -26.93 -1.22 10.86
C LYS A 48 -25.43 -1.07 10.70
N PRO A 49 -24.62 -2.02 11.22
CA PRO A 49 -23.17 -1.96 11.12
C PRO A 49 -22.74 -2.03 9.64
N MET A 50 -21.83 -1.14 9.25
CA MET A 50 -21.30 -1.10 7.90
C MET A 50 -19.88 -1.66 7.88
N THR A 51 -19.68 -2.76 7.17
CA THR A 51 -18.35 -3.38 7.07
C THR A 51 -17.46 -2.63 6.08
N MET A 52 -16.15 -2.72 6.28
CA MET A 52 -15.12 -2.21 5.36
C MET A 52 -15.34 -2.79 3.95
N LYS A 53 -15.68 -4.08 3.87
CA LYS A 53 -16.07 -4.74 2.62
C LYS A 53 -17.23 -4.01 1.95
N SER A 54 -18.33 -3.77 2.66
CA SER A 54 -19.50 -3.05 2.12
C SER A 54 -19.17 -1.63 1.67
N TRP A 55 -18.34 -0.90 2.43
CA TRP A 55 -17.89 0.44 2.04
C TRP A 55 -17.03 0.43 0.79
N VAL A 56 -16.02 -0.43 0.71
CA VAL A 56 -15.16 -0.53 -0.47
C VAL A 56 -15.97 -0.90 -1.69
N GLU A 57 -16.87 -1.88 -1.59
CA GLU A 57 -17.72 -2.30 -2.71
C GLU A 57 -18.69 -1.21 -3.19
N THR A 58 -19.20 -0.39 -2.27
CA THR A 58 -20.15 0.70 -2.60
C THR A 58 -19.41 1.90 -3.18
N LEU A 59 -18.37 2.37 -2.48
CA LEU A 59 -17.65 3.59 -2.82
C LEU A 59 -16.72 3.40 -4.04
N ALA A 60 -16.21 2.19 -4.29
CA ALA A 60 -15.35 1.99 -5.45
C ALA A 60 -16.12 2.17 -6.76
N ARG A 61 -17.39 1.73 -6.84
CA ARG A 61 -18.20 1.76 -8.08
C ARG A 61 -18.40 3.15 -8.68
N ASP A 62 -18.38 4.17 -7.82
CA ASP A 62 -18.59 5.56 -8.21
C ASP A 62 -17.30 6.38 -8.12
N ALA A 63 -16.15 5.77 -7.79
CA ALA A 63 -14.88 6.47 -7.72
C ALA A 63 -14.26 6.70 -9.11
N LEU A 64 -13.43 7.72 -9.25
CA LEU A 64 -12.54 7.90 -10.39
C LEU A 64 -11.49 6.78 -10.46
N ALA A 65 -10.91 6.47 -9.30
CA ALA A 65 -9.91 5.44 -9.09
C ALA A 65 -9.86 5.05 -7.62
N VAL A 66 -9.26 3.90 -7.35
CA VAL A 66 -8.96 3.41 -6.00
C VAL A 66 -7.45 3.42 -5.80
N ILE A 67 -6.99 3.95 -4.66
CA ILE A 67 -5.61 3.82 -4.20
C ILE A 67 -5.60 2.82 -3.04
N ALA A 68 -4.93 1.69 -3.22
CA ALA A 68 -4.68 0.74 -2.13
C ALA A 68 -3.37 1.14 -1.44
N LEU A 69 -3.51 1.78 -0.28
CA LEU A 69 -2.40 2.36 0.48
C LEU A 69 -1.90 1.36 1.54
N GLY A 70 -0.63 0.99 1.43
CA GLY A 70 0.02 0.01 2.30
C GLY A 70 -0.09 -1.43 1.79
N SER A 71 0.87 -2.26 2.18
CA SER A 71 0.94 -3.68 1.73
C SER A 71 -0.30 -4.49 2.12
N CYS A 72 -0.99 -4.11 3.21
CA CYS A 72 -2.25 -4.73 3.61
C CYS A 72 -3.36 -4.49 2.58
N ALA A 73 -3.54 -3.25 2.12
CA ALA A 73 -4.55 -2.94 1.12
C ALA A 73 -4.16 -3.49 -0.26
N ALA A 74 -2.89 -3.31 -0.65
CA ALA A 74 -2.40 -3.72 -1.97
C ALA A 74 -2.42 -5.25 -2.14
N PHE A 75 -1.98 -6.01 -1.12
CA PHE A 75 -1.67 -7.44 -1.25
C PHE A 75 -2.20 -8.30 -0.09
N GLY A 76 -3.02 -7.76 0.81
CA GLY A 76 -3.51 -8.45 2.00
C GLY A 76 -2.58 -8.36 3.22
N GLY A 77 -1.25 -8.35 3.00
CA GLY A 77 -0.23 -8.09 4.03
C GLY A 77 -0.30 -9.01 5.25
N ILE A 78 0.11 -8.51 6.42
CA ILE A 78 0.11 -9.28 7.67
C ILE A 78 -1.27 -9.88 7.99
N PRO A 79 -2.40 -9.15 7.88
CA PRO A 79 -3.71 -9.72 8.18
C PRO A 79 -4.12 -10.90 7.28
N ALA A 80 -3.61 -10.97 6.05
CA ALA A 80 -3.88 -12.07 5.12
C ALA A 80 -2.85 -13.20 5.19
N ALA A 81 -1.77 -13.03 5.96
CA ALA A 81 -0.78 -14.08 6.18
C ALA A 81 -1.40 -15.27 6.92
N TYR A 82 -0.78 -16.44 6.79
CA TYR A 82 -1.19 -17.63 7.52
C TYR A 82 -1.27 -17.34 9.03
N PRO A 83 -2.37 -17.72 9.73
CA PRO A 83 -3.45 -18.61 9.29
C PRO A 83 -4.69 -17.93 8.67
N ASN A 84 -4.71 -16.60 8.50
CA ASN A 84 -5.79 -15.82 7.90
C ASN A 84 -7.23 -16.17 8.38
N PRO A 85 -7.52 -16.17 9.70
CA PRO A 85 -8.80 -16.61 10.24
C PRO A 85 -9.98 -15.71 9.84
N THR A 86 -9.72 -14.44 9.56
CA THR A 86 -10.71 -13.43 9.13
C THR A 86 -10.90 -13.38 7.61
N ARG A 87 -10.17 -14.23 6.86
CA ARG A 87 -10.15 -14.24 5.39
C ARG A 87 -9.92 -12.84 4.82
N CYS A 88 -8.92 -12.13 5.35
CA CYS A 88 -8.48 -10.85 4.82
C CYS A 88 -7.99 -11.02 3.37
N ARG A 89 -8.38 -10.06 2.54
CA ARG A 89 -8.03 -9.99 1.11
C ARG A 89 -7.55 -8.58 0.78
N SER A 90 -6.78 -8.46 -0.29
CA SER A 90 -6.43 -7.16 -0.88
C SER A 90 -7.65 -6.45 -1.46
N VAL A 91 -7.50 -5.15 -1.72
CA VAL A 91 -8.51 -4.35 -2.44
C VAL A 91 -8.78 -4.93 -3.82
N GLY A 92 -7.73 -5.21 -4.59
CA GLY A 92 -7.87 -5.74 -5.95
C GLY A 92 -8.66 -7.05 -6.01
N GLU A 93 -8.40 -7.97 -5.09
CA GLU A 93 -9.15 -9.22 -4.98
C GLU A 93 -10.64 -9.02 -4.66
N VAL A 94 -10.98 -8.07 -3.79
CA VAL A 94 -12.38 -7.75 -3.46
C VAL A 94 -13.09 -7.11 -4.63
N LEU A 95 -12.45 -6.16 -5.33
CA LEU A 95 -13.01 -5.53 -6.52
C LEU A 95 -13.25 -6.56 -7.64
N GLN A 96 -12.26 -7.42 -7.90
CA GLN A 96 -12.38 -8.48 -8.89
C GLN A 96 -13.51 -9.46 -8.57
N ALA A 97 -13.61 -9.91 -7.31
CA ALA A 97 -14.67 -10.83 -6.87
C ALA A 97 -16.09 -10.23 -7.02
N LYS A 98 -16.21 -8.90 -7.12
CA LYS A 98 -17.48 -8.18 -7.29
C LYS A 98 -17.69 -7.60 -8.68
N GLY A 99 -16.80 -7.91 -9.63
CA GLY A 99 -16.84 -7.39 -10.99
C GLY A 99 -16.75 -5.87 -11.06
N ILE A 100 -16.09 -5.23 -10.09
CA ILE A 100 -15.91 -3.78 -10.07
C ILE A 100 -14.65 -3.46 -10.88
N ASN A 101 -14.85 -2.90 -12.08
CA ASN A 101 -13.76 -2.53 -12.98
C ASN A 101 -13.47 -1.02 -12.87
N ILE A 102 -12.66 -0.66 -11.88
CA ILE A 102 -12.25 0.72 -11.60
C ILE A 102 -10.72 0.74 -11.55
N PRO A 103 -10.05 1.78 -12.10
CA PRO A 103 -8.59 1.90 -12.01
C PRO A 103 -8.10 1.76 -10.57
N LEU A 104 -7.14 0.85 -10.37
CA LEU A 104 -6.54 0.55 -9.07
C LEU A 104 -5.05 0.87 -9.12
N VAL A 105 -4.57 1.70 -8.20
CA VAL A 105 -3.15 1.99 -8.01
C VAL A 105 -2.70 1.46 -6.66
N ASN A 106 -1.70 0.58 -6.67
CA ASN A 106 -1.13 0.01 -5.46
C ASN A 106 0.05 0.84 -4.98
N ILE A 107 0.01 1.30 -3.73
CA ILE A 107 1.11 2.03 -3.07
C ILE A 107 1.52 1.23 -1.82
N PRO A 108 2.22 0.09 -2.00
CA PRO A 108 2.60 -0.79 -0.90
C PRO A 108 3.77 -0.25 -0.08
N GLY A 109 4.11 -0.99 0.97
CA GLY A 109 5.03 -0.60 2.03
C GLY A 109 4.36 -0.82 3.39
N CYS A 110 5.16 -1.12 4.42
CA CYS A 110 4.66 -1.33 5.78
C CYS A 110 5.47 -0.52 6.81
N PRO A 111 5.35 0.83 6.81
CA PRO A 111 4.43 1.63 5.99
C PRO A 111 5.01 2.02 4.60
N PRO A 112 4.21 2.58 3.69
CA PRO A 112 4.69 3.29 2.51
C PRO A 112 5.43 4.58 2.90
N HIS A 113 6.43 4.98 2.12
CA HIS A 113 7.05 6.30 2.29
C HIS A 113 6.03 7.40 1.95
N PRO A 114 5.95 8.52 2.70
CA PRO A 114 4.99 9.59 2.42
C PRO A 114 5.08 10.12 0.98
N ASP A 115 6.29 10.29 0.44
CA ASP A 115 6.50 10.73 -0.95
C ASP A 115 5.93 9.76 -1.99
N TRP A 116 5.84 8.45 -1.70
CA TRP A 116 5.22 7.51 -2.65
C TRP A 116 3.72 7.78 -2.76
N PHE A 117 3.05 8.02 -1.62
CA PHE A 117 1.63 8.37 -1.59
C PHE A 117 1.37 9.75 -2.16
N VAL A 118 2.02 10.78 -1.60
CA VAL A 118 1.81 12.18 -2.01
C VAL A 118 2.24 12.39 -3.46
N GLY A 119 3.35 11.80 -3.88
CA GLY A 119 3.83 11.88 -5.27
C GLY A 119 2.87 11.21 -6.25
N THR A 120 2.26 10.08 -5.88
CA THR A 120 1.21 9.45 -6.71
C THR A 120 -0.03 10.34 -6.82
N VAL A 121 -0.52 10.88 -5.70
CA VAL A 121 -1.69 11.78 -5.70
C VAL A 121 -1.41 13.05 -6.51
N ALA A 122 -0.24 13.66 -6.33
CA ALA A 122 0.18 14.83 -7.08
C ALA A 122 0.27 14.54 -8.59
N SER A 123 0.84 13.39 -8.97
CA SER A 123 0.89 12.96 -10.37
C SER A 123 -0.51 12.84 -10.96
N ILE A 124 -1.45 12.22 -10.23
CA ILE A 124 -2.85 12.08 -10.67
C ILE A 124 -3.53 13.44 -10.86
N LEU A 125 -3.32 14.39 -9.93
CA LEU A 125 -3.91 15.72 -10.02
C LEU A 125 -3.35 16.54 -11.19
N LEU A 126 -2.05 16.39 -11.50
CA LEU A 126 -1.37 17.18 -12.53
C LEU A 126 -1.48 16.57 -13.92
N SER A 127 -1.45 15.24 -14.03
CA SER A 127 -1.28 14.51 -15.30
C SER A 127 -2.42 13.52 -15.59
N GLY A 128 -3.38 13.36 -14.67
CA GLY A 128 -4.41 12.34 -14.76
C GLY A 128 -3.93 10.96 -14.28
N LEU A 129 -4.78 9.94 -14.44
CA LEU A 129 -4.50 8.59 -13.97
C LEU A 129 -3.25 8.00 -14.67
N PRO A 130 -2.44 7.18 -13.96
CA PRO A 130 -1.27 6.54 -14.55
C PRO A 130 -1.69 5.62 -15.70
N LYS A 131 -0.89 5.60 -16.75
CA LYS A 131 -1.07 4.67 -17.87
C LYS A 131 -0.48 3.30 -17.51
N PRO A 132 -0.84 2.22 -18.24
CA PRO A 132 -0.29 0.89 -17.98
C PRO A 132 1.25 0.84 -18.00
N GLU A 133 1.90 1.64 -18.84
CA GLU A 133 3.37 1.72 -18.90
C GLU A 133 4.00 2.35 -17.66
N ASP A 134 3.27 3.21 -16.92
CA ASP A 134 3.73 3.87 -15.71
C ASP A 134 3.70 2.94 -14.48
N LEU A 135 2.97 1.83 -14.58
CA LEU A 135 2.80 0.83 -13.53
C LEU A 135 3.60 -0.44 -13.84
N ASP A 136 4.07 -1.11 -12.80
CA ASP A 136 4.61 -2.48 -12.91
C ASP A 136 3.50 -3.54 -12.91
N GLU A 137 3.89 -4.81 -13.01
CA GLU A 137 2.99 -5.96 -13.03
C GLU A 137 2.14 -6.10 -11.75
N HIS A 138 2.50 -5.41 -10.68
CA HIS A 138 1.77 -5.36 -9.42
C HIS A 138 0.91 -4.10 -9.27
N GLY A 139 0.77 -3.30 -10.32
CA GLY A 139 0.00 -2.05 -10.31
C GLY A 139 0.64 -0.94 -9.48
N ARG A 140 1.97 -0.98 -9.29
CA ARG A 140 2.72 0.03 -8.52
C ARG A 140 3.40 1.04 -9.44
N PRO A 141 3.46 2.33 -9.08
CA PRO A 141 4.16 3.33 -9.90
C PRO A 141 5.67 3.05 -10.05
N LYS A 142 6.14 2.83 -11.28
CA LYS A 142 7.57 2.57 -11.57
C LYS A 142 8.50 3.69 -11.12
N ALA A 143 7.99 4.92 -11.00
CA ALA A 143 8.72 6.05 -10.45
C ALA A 143 9.29 5.78 -9.03
N PHE A 144 8.63 4.91 -8.24
CA PHE A 144 9.07 4.55 -6.88
C PHE A 144 9.49 3.08 -6.76
N TYR A 145 8.89 2.20 -7.56
CA TYR A 145 9.04 0.74 -7.45
C TYR A 145 9.75 0.11 -8.68
N GLY A 146 10.31 0.92 -9.59
CA GLY A 146 10.87 0.44 -10.85
C GLY A 146 12.21 -0.30 -10.74
N GLN A 147 12.92 -0.16 -9.63
CA GLN A 147 14.24 -0.75 -9.39
C GLN A 147 14.28 -1.50 -8.06
N THR A 148 15.17 -2.48 -7.96
CA THR A 148 15.39 -3.16 -6.68
C THR A 148 16.21 -2.28 -5.74
N ILE A 149 16.04 -2.48 -4.43
CA ILE A 149 16.88 -1.85 -3.42
C ILE A 149 18.35 -2.20 -3.64
N HIS A 150 18.65 -3.43 -4.05
CA HIS A 150 20.02 -3.90 -4.19
C HIS A 150 20.77 -3.23 -5.34
N GLU A 151 20.11 -2.88 -6.44
CA GLU A 151 20.70 -2.15 -7.58
C GLU A 151 21.34 -0.83 -7.15
N ASN A 152 20.74 -0.15 -6.19
CA ASN A 152 21.18 1.15 -5.67
C ASN A 152 21.81 1.07 -4.27
N CYS A 153 22.10 -0.13 -3.76
CA CYS A 153 22.54 -0.30 -2.39
C CYS A 153 24.00 0.17 -2.19
N PRO A 154 24.29 1.08 -1.25
CA PRO A 154 25.66 1.49 -0.92
C PRO A 154 26.55 0.35 -0.41
N ARG A 155 25.94 -0.74 0.10
CA ARG A 155 26.64 -1.94 0.55
C ARG A 155 26.85 -2.98 -0.56
N ARG A 156 26.55 -2.65 -1.83
CA ARG A 156 26.64 -3.61 -2.96
C ARG A 156 28.07 -4.11 -3.22
N ALA A 157 29.08 -3.26 -3.15
CA ALA A 157 30.47 -3.70 -3.30
C ALA A 157 30.86 -4.79 -2.27
N TYR A 158 30.37 -4.69 -1.03
CA TYR A 158 30.57 -5.74 -0.04
C TYR A 158 29.89 -7.06 -0.42
N TYR A 159 28.74 -7.01 -1.08
CA TYR A 159 28.08 -8.21 -1.60
C TYR A 159 28.92 -8.86 -2.70
N ASP A 160 29.37 -8.08 -3.67
CA ASP A 160 30.14 -8.55 -4.82
C ASP A 160 31.49 -9.17 -4.40
N GLU A 161 32.09 -8.68 -3.31
CA GLU A 161 33.33 -9.20 -2.72
C GLU A 161 33.11 -10.31 -1.67
N ASN A 162 31.88 -10.78 -1.45
CA ASN A 162 31.53 -11.75 -0.41
C ASN A 162 31.90 -11.34 1.03
N LYS A 163 31.86 -10.04 1.31
CA LYS A 163 32.12 -9.43 2.63
C LYS A 163 30.81 -9.21 3.39
N PHE A 164 30.36 -10.24 4.10
CA PHE A 164 29.09 -10.21 4.82
C PHE A 164 29.24 -9.80 6.29
N ALA A 165 28.32 -8.94 6.74
CA ALA A 165 28.16 -8.59 8.14
C ALA A 165 27.76 -9.84 8.95
N LYS A 166 28.34 -10.03 10.14
CA LYS A 166 28.06 -11.20 10.99
C LYS A 166 27.05 -10.88 12.09
N LYS A 167 26.89 -9.61 12.45
CA LYS A 167 25.89 -9.08 13.37
C LYS A 167 25.33 -7.76 12.84
N PHE A 168 24.16 -7.37 13.33
CA PHE A 168 23.58 -6.07 13.00
C PHE A 168 24.51 -4.93 13.43
N GLY A 169 24.67 -3.94 12.56
CA GLY A 169 25.59 -2.82 12.77
C GLY A 169 27.02 -3.05 12.26
N ASP A 170 27.42 -4.29 11.97
CA ASP A 170 28.75 -4.56 11.41
C ASP A 170 28.93 -3.87 10.03
N PRO A 171 30.17 -3.49 9.69
CA PRO A 171 30.55 -3.24 8.30
C PRO A 171 30.29 -4.48 7.43
N GLY A 172 29.95 -4.27 6.15
CA GLY A 172 29.71 -5.36 5.19
C GLY A 172 28.27 -5.44 4.68
N CYS A 173 27.96 -6.44 3.86
CA CYS A 173 26.61 -6.65 3.33
C CYS A 173 25.73 -7.44 4.30
N ASN A 174 24.46 -7.02 4.46
CA ASN A 174 23.50 -7.64 5.38
C ASN A 174 22.76 -8.85 4.76
N TYR A 175 23.25 -9.39 3.63
CA TYR A 175 22.59 -10.48 2.92
C TYR A 175 22.47 -11.75 3.79
N GLU A 176 23.57 -12.18 4.42
CA GLU A 176 23.56 -13.34 5.34
C GLU A 176 22.74 -13.11 6.62
N LEU A 177 22.43 -11.86 6.95
CA LEU A 177 21.52 -11.51 8.05
C LEU A 177 20.04 -11.52 7.62
N GLY A 178 19.74 -11.87 6.37
CA GLY A 178 18.38 -12.01 5.84
C GLY A 178 17.86 -10.80 5.06
N CYS A 179 18.72 -9.89 4.60
CA CYS A 179 18.29 -8.73 3.81
C CYS A 179 17.60 -9.15 2.50
N ARG A 180 16.36 -8.69 2.31
CA ARG A 180 15.53 -8.94 1.11
C ARG A 180 15.71 -7.92 0.00
N GLY A 181 16.63 -6.96 0.16
CA GLY A 181 16.92 -5.92 -0.85
C GLY A 181 17.10 -6.41 -2.29
N PRO A 182 17.69 -7.59 -2.58
CA PRO A 182 17.81 -8.13 -3.94
C PRO A 182 16.49 -8.45 -4.65
N ILE A 183 15.40 -8.65 -3.91
CA ILE A 183 14.07 -8.96 -4.46
C ILE A 183 13.02 -7.89 -4.10
N THR A 184 13.41 -6.86 -3.36
CA THR A 184 12.51 -5.78 -2.95
C THR A 184 12.65 -4.60 -3.90
N HIS A 185 11.54 -4.22 -4.52
CA HIS A 185 11.44 -3.04 -5.39
C HIS A 185 11.02 -1.81 -4.58
N ALA A 186 11.93 -0.85 -4.42
CA ALA A 186 11.68 0.46 -3.80
C ALA A 186 12.91 1.37 -3.94
N ASP A 187 12.68 2.69 -4.00
CA ASP A 187 13.72 3.72 -4.05
C ASP A 187 14.33 4.10 -2.68
N CYS A 188 14.07 3.31 -1.63
CA CYS A 188 14.58 3.50 -0.26
C CYS A 188 16.07 3.89 -0.16
N PRO A 189 17.04 3.26 -0.87
CA PRO A 189 18.45 3.65 -0.77
C PRO A 189 18.74 5.06 -1.33
N LEU A 190 17.89 5.60 -2.20
CA LEU A 190 18.06 6.90 -2.82
C LEU A 190 17.41 8.01 -1.98
N ARG A 191 16.18 7.78 -1.53
CA ARG A 191 15.42 8.79 -0.77
C ARG A 191 15.59 8.71 0.73
N LEU A 192 15.93 7.54 1.25
CA LEU A 192 15.97 7.23 2.68
C LEU A 192 14.59 7.44 3.36
N TRP A 193 14.57 7.59 4.68
CA TRP A 193 13.37 7.70 5.52
C TRP A 193 13.51 8.84 6.53
N ASN A 194 12.37 9.38 6.95
CA ASN A 194 12.23 10.38 8.01
C ASN A 194 13.14 11.60 7.76
N ASN A 195 12.87 12.38 6.72
CA ASN A 195 13.69 13.53 6.31
C ASN A 195 15.14 13.16 5.99
N LYS A 196 15.29 12.01 5.33
CA LYS A 196 16.58 11.46 4.90
C LYS A 196 17.56 11.14 6.03
N VAL A 197 17.07 11.03 7.27
CA VAL A 197 17.91 10.80 8.44
C VAL A 197 18.50 9.39 8.41
N ASN A 198 17.72 8.38 8.01
CA ASN A 198 18.20 7.01 7.91
C ASN A 198 17.31 6.16 7.01
N TRP A 199 17.60 4.86 6.86
CA TRP A 199 16.74 3.87 6.22
C TRP A 199 17.07 2.47 6.76
N CYS A 200 16.25 1.47 6.45
CA CYS A 200 16.32 0.13 7.05
C CYS A 200 17.73 -0.50 6.99
N VAL A 201 18.39 -0.44 5.84
CA VAL A 201 19.74 -1.03 5.68
C VAL A 201 20.84 -0.06 6.16
N GLY A 202 20.57 1.26 6.10
CA GLY A 202 21.50 2.29 6.54
C GLY A 202 21.82 2.24 8.02
N CYS A 203 20.84 1.91 8.86
CA CYS A 203 21.03 1.75 10.29
C CYS A 203 21.73 0.43 10.70
N GLY A 204 22.15 -0.39 9.72
CA GLY A 204 22.77 -1.68 9.96
C GLY A 204 21.78 -2.83 10.19
N ALA A 205 20.48 -2.60 10.01
CA ALA A 205 19.44 -3.63 9.98
C ALA A 205 19.20 -4.16 8.54
N THR A 206 18.21 -5.02 8.37
CA THR A 206 17.88 -5.63 7.08
C THR A 206 16.66 -4.98 6.44
N CYS A 207 16.60 -5.01 5.10
CA CYS A 207 15.34 -4.84 4.39
C CYS A 207 14.52 -6.14 4.53
N ILE A 208 13.22 -6.01 4.79
CA ILE A 208 12.32 -7.14 5.04
C ILE A 208 11.37 -7.46 3.88
N GLY A 209 11.42 -6.68 2.79
CA GLY A 209 10.37 -6.66 1.76
C GLY A 209 9.85 -5.25 1.55
#